data_AF-A0A835LEH7-F1
#
_entry.id   AF-A0A835LEH7-F1
#
_cell.length_a   1.000
_cell.length_b   1.000
_cell.length_c   1.000
_cell.angle_alpha   90.00
_cell.angle_beta   90.00
_cell.angle_gamma   90.00
#
_symmetry.space_group_name_H-M   'P 1'
#
loop_
_entity.id
_entity.type
_entity.pdbx_description
1 polymer ?
#
loop_
_entity_poly.entity_id
_entity_poly.type
_entity_poly.pdbx_seq_one_letter_code
_entity_poly.pdbx_strand_id
1 'polypeptide(L)'
;VVIAVDIIRPLVHLLQTAEFDIKKEAAWAISNATSGDDNEQTKYLVRQGFIRPLCDLLVCPDPRIVTVCLEGLENILKVGEAKKNASHTEGMNVFAQLIDEAEGLEKIENLQSHDNTDIYEKAVKILETYWLEDDEEATVDPPGGAAQPGFNFGGSAHGGFIFG
;
A
#
# COMPACT_ATOMS: atom_id res chain seq x y z
N VAL A 1 12.15 -2.34 -22.85
CA VAL A 1 12.83 -3.61 -23.21
C VAL A 1 11.78 -4.71 -23.11
N VAL A 2 11.45 -5.39 -24.20
CA VAL A 2 10.51 -6.53 -24.17
C VAL A 2 11.24 -7.71 -23.57
N ILE A 3 10.93 -8.11 -22.34
CA ILE A 3 11.50 -9.33 -21.77
C ILE A 3 10.65 -10.48 -22.27
N ALA A 4 11.29 -11.41 -22.99
CA ALA A 4 10.60 -12.61 -23.47
C ALA A 4 9.97 -13.35 -22.27
N VAL A 5 8.68 -13.67 -22.40
CA VAL A 5 7.87 -14.37 -21.37
C VAL A 5 8.54 -15.64 -20.86
N ASP A 6 9.41 -16.26 -21.68
CA ASP A 6 10.17 -17.46 -21.36
C ASP A 6 11.32 -17.25 -20.34
N ILE A 7 11.78 -16.02 -20.14
CA ILE A 7 12.87 -15.71 -19.20
C ILE A 7 12.33 -15.47 -17.78
N ILE A 8 11.03 -15.20 -17.64
CA ILE A 8 10.38 -14.89 -16.37
C ILE A 8 10.46 -16.08 -15.39
N ARG A 9 10.15 -17.30 -15.84
CA ARG A 9 10.19 -18.48 -14.94
C ARG A 9 11.60 -18.77 -14.40
N PRO A 10 12.67 -18.75 -15.23
CA PRO A 10 14.04 -18.82 -14.72
C PRO A 10 14.38 -17.72 -13.70
N LEU A 11 13.97 -16.47 -13.92
CA LEU A 11 14.28 -15.37 -13.00
C LEU A 11 13.58 -15.53 -11.64
N VAL A 12 12.31 -15.97 -11.63
CA VAL A 12 11.59 -16.29 -10.39
C VAL A 12 12.26 -17.45 -9.65
N HIS A 13 12.71 -18.47 -10.39
CA HIS A 13 13.47 -19.58 -9.80
C HIS A 13 14.78 -19.11 -9.17
N LEU A 14 15.54 -18.25 -9.86
CA LEU A 14 16.80 -17.68 -9.35
C LEU A 14 16.58 -16.84 -8.10
N LEU A 15 15.48 -16.08 -8.01
CA LEU A 15 15.15 -15.33 -6.79
C LEU A 15 14.95 -16.22 -5.57
N GLN A 16 14.49 -17.45 -5.76
CA GLN A 16 14.30 -18.40 -4.68
C GLN A 16 15.60 -19.15 -4.35
N THR A 17 16.31 -19.65 -5.36
CA THR A 17 17.39 -20.64 -5.18
C THR A 17 18.81 -20.09 -5.30
N ALA A 18 19.00 -18.94 -5.95
CA ALA A 18 20.34 -18.44 -6.27
C ALA A 18 21.00 -17.71 -5.10
N GLU A 19 22.30 -17.47 -5.22
CA GLU A 19 23.04 -16.64 -4.27
C GLU A 19 22.61 -15.17 -4.33
N PHE A 20 22.84 -14.45 -3.24
CA PHE A 20 22.35 -13.10 -3.02
C PHE A 20 22.64 -12.13 -4.17
N ASP A 21 23.83 -12.18 -4.77
CA ASP A 21 24.19 -11.31 -5.89
C ASP A 21 23.42 -11.63 -7.19
N ILE A 22 23.03 -12.89 -7.39
CA ILE A 22 22.20 -13.28 -8.53
C ILE A 22 20.73 -12.90 -8.29
N LYS A 23 20.27 -12.96 -7.04
CA LYS A 23 18.92 -12.48 -6.67
C LYS A 23 18.75 -11.00 -6.97
N LYS A 24 19.81 -10.18 -6.75
CA LYS A 24 19.83 -8.75 -7.11
C LYS A 24 19.52 -8.53 -8.58
N GLU A 25 20.32 -9.14 -9.44
CA GLU A 25 20.19 -9.00 -10.89
C GLU A 25 18.85 -9.53 -11.39
N ALA A 26 18.34 -10.61 -10.78
CA ALA A 26 17.03 -11.15 -11.10
C ALA A 26 15.88 -10.20 -10.68
N ALA A 27 15.95 -9.60 -9.49
CA ALA A 27 14.97 -8.61 -9.04
C ALA A 27 14.98 -7.36 -9.93
N TRP A 28 16.17 -6.89 -10.30
CA TRP A 28 16.34 -5.74 -11.18
C TRP A 28 15.81 -6.01 -12.60
N ALA A 29 16.13 -7.18 -13.16
CA ALA A 29 15.60 -7.60 -14.45
C ALA A 29 14.07 -7.64 -14.45
N ILE A 30 13.45 -8.12 -13.36
CA ILE A 30 11.99 -8.18 -13.28
C ILE A 30 11.38 -6.81 -13.03
N SER A 31 11.96 -5.95 -12.19
CA SER A 31 11.48 -4.57 -12.00
C SER A 31 11.43 -3.81 -13.33
N ASN A 32 12.50 -3.92 -14.14
CA ASN A 32 12.55 -3.39 -15.51
C ASN A 32 11.54 -4.06 -16.47
N ALA A 33 11.16 -5.31 -16.20
CA ALA A 33 10.13 -6.01 -16.95
C ALA A 33 8.73 -5.44 -16.64
N THR A 34 8.47 -5.14 -15.37
CA THR A 34 7.19 -4.59 -14.89
C THR A 34 6.99 -3.12 -15.23
N SER A 35 8.07 -2.38 -15.54
CA SER A 35 8.01 -0.96 -15.92
C SER A 35 7.60 -0.73 -17.39
N GLY A 36 7.36 -1.79 -18.16
CA GLY A 36 6.88 -1.68 -19.54
C GLY A 36 5.36 -1.46 -19.62
N ASP A 37 4.89 -0.88 -20.73
CA ASP A 37 3.46 -0.63 -21.00
C ASP A 37 2.63 -1.92 -21.23
N ASP A 38 3.25 -3.10 -21.22
CA ASP A 38 2.53 -4.36 -21.44
C ASP A 38 1.92 -4.91 -20.14
N ASN A 39 0.67 -4.54 -19.92
CA ASN A 39 -0.15 -5.02 -18.80
C ASN A 39 -0.29 -6.55 -18.75
N GLU A 40 -0.13 -7.28 -19.87
CA GLU A 40 -0.21 -8.75 -19.87
C GLU A 40 1.03 -9.41 -19.29
N GLN A 41 2.21 -8.82 -19.50
CA GLN A 41 3.46 -9.31 -18.94
C GLN A 41 3.47 -9.21 -17.40
N THR A 42 3.00 -8.08 -16.85
CA THR A 42 2.88 -7.89 -15.40
C THR A 42 1.86 -8.85 -14.78
N LYS A 43 0.71 -9.09 -15.44
CA LYS A 43 -0.26 -10.11 -15.00
C LYS A 43 0.34 -11.51 -14.99
N TYR A 44 1.14 -11.85 -15.99
CA TYR A 44 1.82 -13.14 -16.05
C TYR A 44 2.83 -13.30 -14.92
N LEU A 45 3.62 -12.27 -14.62
CA LEU A 45 4.57 -12.24 -13.50
C LEU A 45 3.88 -12.51 -12.16
N VAL A 46 2.78 -11.81 -11.90
CA VAL A 46 2.00 -12.01 -10.68
C VAL A 46 1.47 -13.44 -10.60
N ARG A 47 0.95 -13.98 -11.71
CA ARG A 47 0.49 -15.39 -11.79
C ARG A 47 1.60 -16.42 -11.54
N GLN A 48 2.86 -16.07 -11.78
CA GLN A 48 4.00 -16.94 -11.47
C GLN A 48 4.44 -16.85 -9.99
N GLY A 49 3.74 -16.08 -9.15
CA GLY A 49 4.04 -15.99 -7.72
C GLY A 49 5.23 -15.09 -7.39
N PHE A 50 5.54 -14.12 -8.26
CA PHE A 50 6.68 -13.22 -8.10
C PHE A 50 6.54 -12.21 -6.93
N ILE A 51 5.31 -11.92 -6.48
CA ILE A 51 5.05 -10.97 -5.41
C ILE A 51 5.76 -11.37 -4.11
N ARG A 52 5.64 -12.64 -3.70
CA ARG A 52 6.20 -13.11 -2.43
C ARG A 52 7.73 -13.00 -2.37
N PRO A 53 8.51 -13.45 -3.38
CA PRO A 53 9.94 -13.19 -3.45
C PRO A 53 10.33 -11.71 -3.39
N LEU A 54 9.54 -10.80 -3.97
CA LEU A 54 9.80 -9.36 -3.84
C LEU A 54 9.59 -8.86 -2.41
N CYS A 55 8.47 -9.24 -1.80
CA CYS A 55 8.17 -8.89 -0.40
C CYS A 55 9.27 -9.40 0.54
N ASP A 56 9.76 -10.62 0.32
CA ASP A 56 10.85 -11.20 1.13
C ASP A 56 12.19 -10.47 0.96
N LEU A 57 12.40 -9.76 -0.16
CA LEU A 57 13.59 -8.95 -0.38
C LEU A 57 13.50 -7.54 0.22
N LEU A 58 12.33 -7.11 0.73
CA LEU A 58 12.18 -5.81 1.40
C LEU A 58 12.91 -5.75 2.74
N VAL A 59 13.14 -6.89 3.40
CA VAL A 59 13.89 -6.96 4.66
C VAL A 59 15.41 -7.08 4.44
N CYS A 60 15.86 -6.87 3.20
CA CYS A 60 17.25 -7.00 2.84
C CYS A 60 18.11 -5.85 3.41
N PRO A 61 19.31 -6.13 3.97
CA PRO A 61 20.19 -5.07 4.47
C PRO A 61 20.82 -4.19 3.37
N ASP A 62 20.76 -4.58 2.09
CA ASP A 62 21.26 -3.75 0.99
C ASP A 62 20.16 -2.77 0.54
N PRO A 63 20.28 -1.45 0.83
CA PRO A 63 19.23 -0.49 0.52
C PRO A 63 18.93 -0.42 -0.98
N ARG A 64 19.89 -0.72 -1.85
CA ARG A 64 19.67 -0.72 -3.31
C ARG A 64 18.67 -1.79 -3.72
N ILE A 65 18.68 -2.95 -3.04
CA ILE A 65 17.71 -4.02 -3.31
C ILE A 65 16.33 -3.58 -2.87
N VAL A 66 16.23 -3.02 -1.67
CA VAL A 66 14.96 -2.54 -1.12
C VAL A 66 14.33 -1.52 -2.06
N THR A 67 15.10 -0.55 -2.57
CA THR A 67 14.63 0.42 -3.56
C THR A 67 14.10 -0.25 -4.84
N VAL A 68 14.85 -1.20 -5.42
CA VAL A 68 14.42 -1.91 -6.64
C VAL A 68 13.16 -2.74 -6.40
N CYS A 69 13.03 -3.34 -5.22
CA CYS A 69 11.85 -4.12 -4.86
C CYS A 69 10.62 -3.24 -4.66
N LEU A 70 10.78 -2.08 -3.99
CA LEU A 70 9.73 -1.08 -3.86
C LEU A 70 9.26 -0.57 -5.24
N GLU A 71 10.19 -0.32 -6.18
CA GLU A 71 9.85 0.08 -7.55
C GLU A 71 9.08 -1.01 -8.30
N GLY A 72 9.50 -2.27 -8.16
CA GLY A 72 8.78 -3.40 -8.74
C GLY A 72 7.36 -3.54 -8.19
N LEU A 73 7.19 -3.41 -6.87
CA LEU A 73 5.87 -3.44 -6.22
C LEU A 73 5.00 -2.24 -6.63
N GLU A 74 5.57 -1.04 -6.69
CA GLU A 74 4.86 0.15 -7.16
C GLU A 74 4.35 -0.03 -8.60
N ASN A 75 5.17 -0.58 -9.50
CA ASN A 75 4.75 -0.85 -10.88
C ASN A 75 3.60 -1.88 -10.95
N ILE A 76 3.66 -2.94 -10.14
CA ILE A 76 2.58 -3.93 -10.05
C ILE A 76 1.28 -3.27 -9.56
N LEU A 77 1.36 -2.41 -8.54
CA LEU A 77 0.21 -1.68 -8.01
C LEU A 77 -0.41 -0.73 -9.03
N LYS A 78 0.41 0.00 -9.80
CA LYS A 78 -0.05 0.86 -10.92
C LYS A 78 -0.85 0.08 -11.96
N VAL A 79 -0.37 -1.11 -12.36
CA VAL A 79 -1.08 -1.99 -13.30
C VAL A 79 -2.42 -2.46 -12.72
N GLY A 80 -2.47 -2.66 -11.41
CA GLY A 80 -3.70 -2.97 -10.67
C GLY A 80 -4.74 -1.87 -10.72
N GLU A 81 -4.33 -0.63 -10.43
CA GLU A 81 -5.21 0.54 -10.51
C GLU A 81 -5.71 0.76 -11.93
N ALA A 82 -4.83 0.65 -12.94
CA ALA A 82 -5.23 0.76 -14.34
C ALA A 82 -6.29 -0.30 -14.71
N LYS A 83 -6.16 -1.53 -14.19
CA LYS A 83 -7.12 -2.61 -14.42
C LYS A 83 -8.44 -2.38 -13.68
N LYS A 84 -8.40 -1.94 -12.43
CA LYS A 84 -9.59 -1.55 -11.63
C LYS A 84 -10.41 -0.50 -12.39
N ASN A 85 -9.76 0.54 -12.88
CA ASN A 85 -10.39 1.61 -13.67
C ASN A 85 -10.98 1.10 -14.99
N ALA A 86 -10.28 0.19 -15.68
CA ALA A 86 -10.75 -0.37 -16.95
C ALA A 86 -11.96 -1.31 -16.80
N SER A 87 -12.05 -2.08 -15.70
CA SER A 87 -13.12 -3.05 -15.49
C SER A 87 -14.37 -2.48 -14.81
N HIS A 88 -14.42 -1.17 -14.50
CA HIS A 88 -15.54 -0.51 -13.79
C HIS A 88 -15.98 -1.30 -12.55
N THR A 89 -15.02 -1.98 -11.91
CA THR A 89 -15.29 -2.81 -10.75
C THR A 89 -15.07 -1.93 -9.54
N GLU A 90 -16.16 -1.54 -8.86
CA GLU A 90 -16.08 -1.00 -7.50
C GLU A 90 -15.43 -2.07 -6.61
N GLY A 91 -14.14 -1.92 -6.35
CA GLY A 91 -13.38 -2.92 -5.62
C GLY A 91 -11.94 -2.50 -5.42
N MET A 92 -11.30 -3.16 -4.45
CA MET A 92 -9.90 -2.97 -4.13
C MET A 92 -9.01 -3.48 -5.26
N ASN A 93 -7.79 -2.94 -5.32
CA ASN A 93 -6.77 -3.42 -6.24
C ASN A 93 -6.39 -4.87 -5.88
N VAL A 94 -6.67 -5.81 -6.79
CA VAL A 94 -6.37 -7.24 -6.58
C VAL A 94 -4.87 -7.48 -6.30
N PHE A 95 -3.98 -6.66 -6.87
CA PHE A 95 -2.55 -6.80 -6.58
C PHE A 95 -2.17 -6.26 -5.20
N ALA A 96 -2.85 -5.22 -4.70
CA ALA A 96 -2.68 -4.78 -3.32
C ALA A 96 -3.07 -5.90 -2.34
N GLN A 97 -4.18 -6.60 -2.60
CA GLN A 97 -4.58 -7.77 -1.80
C GLN A 97 -3.53 -8.89 -1.82
N LEU A 98 -2.97 -9.20 -3.00
CA LEU A 98 -1.93 -10.23 -3.11
C LEU A 98 -0.60 -9.83 -2.43
N ILE A 99 -0.29 -8.53 -2.37
CA ILE A 99 0.86 -8.01 -1.64
C ILE A 99 0.64 -8.14 -0.13
N ASP A 100 -0.56 -7.84 0.36
CA ASP A 100 -0.94 -8.00 1.76
C ASP A 100 -0.88 -9.49 2.18
N GLU A 101 -1.45 -10.39 1.37
CA GLU A 101 -1.36 -11.86 1.57
C GLU A 101 0.08 -12.40 1.60
N ALA A 102 1.02 -11.67 0.98
CA ALA A 102 2.45 -12.01 0.97
C ALA A 102 3.24 -11.36 2.13
N GLU A 103 2.55 -10.82 3.14
CA GLU A 103 3.12 -10.04 4.24
C GLU A 103 3.92 -8.82 3.73
N GLY A 104 3.59 -8.33 2.54
CA GLY A 104 4.28 -7.22 1.90
C GLY A 104 3.92 -5.88 2.54
N LEU A 105 2.66 -5.71 2.94
CA LEU A 105 2.16 -4.48 3.55
C LEU A 105 2.91 -4.15 4.84
N GLU A 106 2.93 -5.09 5.79
CA GLU A 106 3.68 -4.95 7.05
C GLU A 106 5.17 -4.65 6.81
N LYS A 107 5.79 -5.29 5.81
CA LYS A 107 7.19 -5.03 5.45
C LYS A 107 7.39 -3.61 4.91
N ILE A 108 6.47 -3.09 4.09
CA ILE A 108 6.52 -1.72 3.58
C ILE A 108 6.30 -0.72 4.72
N GLU A 109 5.38 -0.99 5.65
CA GLU A 109 5.16 -0.15 6.84
C GLU A 109 6.41 -0.05 7.70
N ASN A 110 7.12 -1.16 7.93
CA ASN A 110 8.38 -1.16 8.66
C ASN A 110 9.45 -0.28 8.00
N LEU A 111 9.45 -0.17 6.67
CA LEU A 111 10.38 0.70 5.93
C LEU A 111 10.16 2.20 6.19
N GLN A 112 9.04 2.60 6.79
CA GLN A 112 8.85 3.97 7.26
C GLN A 112 9.80 4.35 8.41
N SER A 113 10.51 3.38 9.01
CA SER A 113 11.53 3.62 10.02
C SER A 113 12.96 3.44 9.51
N HIS A 114 13.14 3.24 8.20
CA HIS A 114 14.45 2.93 7.62
C HIS A 114 15.40 4.14 7.66
N ASP A 115 16.68 3.92 7.98
CA ASP A 115 17.73 4.95 8.05
C ASP A 115 18.01 5.68 6.72
N ASN A 116 17.43 5.19 5.62
CA ASN A 116 17.64 5.73 4.29
C ASN A 116 16.40 6.53 3.90
N THR A 117 16.55 7.83 3.78
CA THR A 117 15.46 8.77 3.49
C THR A 117 14.74 8.43 2.19
N ASP A 118 15.44 7.99 1.14
CA ASP A 118 14.81 7.67 -0.15
C ASP A 118 13.89 6.44 -0.04
N ILE A 119 14.28 5.46 0.78
CA ILE A 119 13.48 4.26 1.05
C ILE A 119 12.24 4.63 1.87
N TYR A 120 12.45 5.42 2.93
CA TYR A 120 11.37 5.96 3.76
C TYR A 120 10.33 6.71 2.91
N GLU A 121 10.77 7.70 2.11
CA GLU A 121 9.89 8.53 1.29
C GLU A 121 9.11 7.70 0.26
N LYS A 122 9.77 6.70 -0.37
CA LYS A 122 9.10 5.78 -1.29
C LYS A 122 8.07 4.92 -0.58
N ALA A 123 8.38 4.37 0.59
CA ALA A 123 7.47 3.54 1.36
C ALA A 123 6.20 4.33 1.76
N VAL A 124 6.38 5.54 2.31
CA VAL A 124 5.27 6.45 2.65
C VAL A 124 4.41 6.73 1.43
N LYS A 125 5.03 7.14 0.31
CA LYS A 125 4.29 7.44 -0.92
C LYS A 125 3.48 6.26 -1.44
N ILE A 126 4.03 5.04 -1.40
CA ILE A 126 3.32 3.83 -1.84
C ILE A 126 2.10 3.58 -0.94
N LEU A 127 2.26 3.68 0.37
CA LEU A 127 1.16 3.50 1.32
C LEU A 127 0.08 4.57 1.11
N GLU A 128 0.48 5.84 0.98
CA GLU A 128 -0.43 6.97 0.69
C GLU A 128 -1.20 6.79 -0.61
N THR A 129 -0.59 6.19 -1.64
CA THR A 129 -1.22 6.08 -2.96
C THR A 129 -2.19 4.90 -3.07
N TYR A 130 -1.92 3.78 -2.39
CA TYR A 130 -2.63 2.52 -2.64
C TYR A 130 -3.34 1.93 -1.41
N TRP A 131 -3.01 2.38 -0.20
CA TRP A 131 -3.58 1.85 1.06
C TRP A 131 -4.19 2.90 1.98
N LEU A 132 -3.85 4.18 1.80
CA LEU A 132 -4.64 5.27 2.38
C LEU A 132 -5.79 5.55 1.42
N GLU A 133 -6.98 5.12 1.82
CA GLU A 133 -8.22 5.67 1.26
C GLU A 133 -8.23 7.17 1.61
N ASP A 134 -8.60 8.04 0.66
CA ASP A 134 -9.01 9.40 1.02
C ASP A 134 -10.08 9.24 2.11
N ASP A 135 -9.73 9.53 3.37
CA ASP A 135 -10.68 9.83 4.44
C ASP A 135 -11.41 11.14 4.07
N GLU A 136 -12.18 11.12 2.97
CA GLU A 136 -13.28 12.05 2.73
C GLU A 136 -14.56 11.57 3.44
N GLU A 137 -14.45 10.71 4.47
CA GLU A 137 -15.36 10.70 5.60
C GLU A 137 -14.69 11.32 6.84
N ALA A 138 -14.16 12.54 6.70
CA ALA A 138 -14.22 13.49 7.80
C ALA A 138 -15.71 13.76 8.09
N THR A 139 -16.29 12.88 8.90
CA THR A 139 -17.62 12.98 9.47
C THR A 139 -17.89 14.43 9.86
N VAL A 140 -18.90 14.98 9.22
CA VAL A 140 -19.46 16.30 9.49
C VAL A 140 -19.90 16.32 10.95
N ASP A 141 -19.08 16.87 11.85
CA ASP A 141 -19.57 17.28 13.16
C ASP A 141 -19.92 18.77 13.10
N PRO A 142 -21.22 19.14 13.02
CA PRO A 142 -21.60 20.54 13.13
C PRO A 142 -21.28 21.05 14.54
N PRO A 143 -20.85 22.32 14.71
CA PRO A 143 -20.58 22.86 16.03
C PRO A 143 -21.92 23.14 16.75
N GLY A 144 -22.35 22.23 17.62
CA GLY A 144 -23.43 22.55 18.56
C GLY A 144 -24.21 21.34 19.05
N GLY A 145 -23.97 20.92 20.30
CA GLY A 145 -24.77 19.84 20.88
C GLY A 145 -24.41 19.40 22.29
N ALA A 146 -24.36 20.35 23.24
CA ALA A 146 -24.59 20.14 24.67
C ALA A 146 -23.78 19.06 25.44
N ALA A 147 -22.84 19.51 26.26
CA ALA A 147 -22.43 18.79 27.47
C ALA A 147 -22.08 19.74 28.61
N GLN A 148 -22.98 19.89 29.59
CA GLN A 148 -22.62 20.14 30.98
C GLN A 148 -23.68 19.51 31.90
N PRO A 149 -23.36 18.46 32.67
CA PRO A 149 -24.13 18.09 33.84
C PRO A 149 -23.57 18.83 35.07
N GLY A 150 -24.44 19.54 35.78
CA GLY A 150 -24.31 19.77 37.23
C GLY A 150 -23.63 21.06 37.69
N PHE A 151 -24.43 22.06 38.07
CA PHE A 151 -24.12 22.95 39.20
C PHE A 151 -25.42 23.25 39.97
N ASN A 152 -25.47 22.83 41.23
CA ASN A 152 -26.55 23.09 42.18
C ASN A 152 -26.19 24.32 43.04
N PHE A 153 -27.07 25.32 43.12
CA PHE A 153 -27.12 26.26 44.23
C PHE A 153 -28.57 26.71 44.46
N GLY A 154 -29.03 26.55 45.70
CA GLY A 154 -30.44 26.64 46.09
C GLY A 154 -31.01 28.05 46.25
N GLY A 155 -32.31 28.11 46.56
CA GLY A 155 -32.95 29.31 47.10
C GLY A 155 -34.38 29.55 46.60
N SER A 156 -35.35 28.99 47.32
CA SER A 156 -36.64 29.57 47.74
C SER A 156 -37.58 30.38 46.81
N ALA A 157 -38.88 30.13 47.07
CA ALA A 157 -40.08 30.96 46.87
C ALA A 157 -40.79 30.83 45.50
N HIS A 158 -41.88 30.06 45.38
CA HIS A 158 -43.27 30.41 45.75
C HIS A 158 -43.79 31.77 45.25
N GLY A 159 -44.74 31.71 44.31
CA GLY A 159 -45.61 32.81 43.84
C GLY A 159 -46.02 32.50 42.39
N GLY A 160 -47.28 32.15 42.07
CA GLY A 160 -48.38 33.11 41.89
C GLY A 160 -48.00 34.11 40.79
N PHE A 161 -48.65 34.20 39.62
CA PHE A 161 -49.95 34.85 39.41
C PHE A 161 -50.47 34.61 37.97
N ILE A 162 -51.79 34.72 37.81
CA ILE A 162 -52.57 34.69 36.55
C ILE A 162 -52.96 36.13 36.17
N PHE A 163 -52.99 36.47 34.88
CA PHE A 163 -53.72 37.63 34.34
C PHE A 163 -54.25 37.24 32.93
N GLY A 164 -55.51 37.44 32.54
CA GLY A 164 -56.58 38.24 33.15
C GLY A 164 -56.43 39.71 32.82
#